data_AF-A0A0P9V6L3-F1
#
_entry.id   AF-A0A0P9V6L3-F1
#
_cell.length_a   1.000
_cell.length_b   1.000
_cell.length_c   1.000
_cell.angle_alpha   90.00
_cell.angle_beta   90.00
_cell.angle_gamma   90.00
#
_symmetry.space_group_name_H-M   'P 1'
#
loop_
_entity.id
_entity.type
_entity.pdbx_description
1 polymer ?
#
loop_
_entity_poly.entity_id
_entity_poly.type
_entity_poly.pdbx_seq_one_letter_code
_entity_poly.pdbx_strand_id
1 'polypeptide(L)' 'MLKIVPDPPLFNARPKVSHEDALMYASDLLRCAATSAYEFSDSMTGAQRDMTLTIMHLVEMAKVMVDNTIENRQIE' A
#
# COMPACT_ATOMS: atom_id res chain seq x y z
N MET A 1 -11.16 -32.54 -17.47
CA MET A 1 -11.47 -31.42 -16.55
C MET A 1 -10.18 -30.70 -16.23
N LEU A 2 -10.01 -29.47 -16.69
CA LEU A 2 -8.88 -28.62 -16.29
C LEU A 2 -9.11 -28.21 -14.84
N LYS A 3 -8.27 -28.70 -13.91
CA LYS A 3 -8.22 -28.14 -12.55
C LYS A 3 -7.68 -26.72 -12.68
N ILE A 4 -8.56 -25.74 -12.55
CA ILE A 4 -8.18 -24.36 -12.25
C ILE A 4 -7.68 -24.39 -10.81
N VAL A 5 -6.38 -24.60 -10.63
CA VAL A 5 -5.73 -24.29 -9.36
C VAL A 5 -5.57 -22.77 -9.37
N PRO A 6 -6.16 -22.03 -8.42
CA PRO A 6 -5.90 -20.61 -8.31
C PRO A 6 -4.39 -20.41 -8.14
N ASP A 7 -3.79 -19.55 -8.95
CA ASP A 7 -2.39 -19.20 -8.75
C ASP A 7 -2.22 -18.72 -7.30
N PRO A 8 -1.19 -19.22 -6.58
CA PRO A 8 -0.91 -18.76 -5.24
C PRO A 8 -0.83 -17.22 -5.23
N PRO A 9 -1.41 -16.54 -4.24
CA PRO A 9 -1.29 -15.10 -4.13
C PRO A 9 0.20 -14.73 -4.17
N LEU A 10 0.59 -13.89 -5.14
CA LEU A 10 1.99 -13.48 -5.33
C LEU A 10 2.55 -12.80 -4.07
N PHE A 11 1.68 -12.26 -3.21
CA PHE A 11 2.01 -11.59 -1.97
C PHE A 11 1.17 -12.16 -0.82
N ASN A 12 1.62 -13.28 -0.24
CA ASN A 12 1.10 -13.74 1.04
C ASN A 12 1.92 -13.15 2.18
N ALA A 13 1.24 -12.52 3.14
CA ALA A 13 1.85 -12.21 4.43
C ALA A 13 2.40 -13.51 5.03
N ARG A 14 3.63 -13.47 5.56
CA ARG A 14 4.21 -14.68 6.17
C ARG A 14 3.27 -15.16 7.29
N PRO A 15 2.97 -16.46 7.40
CA PRO A 15 1.97 -17.00 8.34
C PRO A 15 2.29 -16.79 9.83
N LYS A 16 3.40 -16.11 10.16
CA LYS A 16 3.84 -15.80 11.53
C LYS A 16 4.04 -14.30 11.80
N VAL A 17 3.66 -13.43 10.86
CA VAL A 17 3.72 -11.97 11.07
C VAL A 17 2.58 -11.60 12.00
N SER A 18 2.88 -10.88 13.08
CA SER A 18 1.84 -10.39 14.00
C SER A 18 0.94 -9.38 13.28
N HIS A 19 -0.27 -9.15 13.79
CA HIS A 19 -1.16 -8.14 13.21
C HIS A 19 -0.53 -6.73 13.22
N GLU A 20 0.25 -6.42 14.27
CA GLU A 20 0.96 -5.14 14.38
C GLU A 20 2.09 -5.04 13.35
N ASP A 21 2.93 -6.06 13.24
CA ASP A 21 3.98 -6.13 12.22
C ASP A 21 3.39 -6.01 10.81
N ALA A 22 2.23 -6.65 10.56
CA ALA A 22 1.55 -6.57 9.27
C ALA A 22 1.10 -5.14 8.94
N LEU A 23 0.58 -4.40 9.93
CA LEU A 23 0.18 -3.01 9.75
C LEU A 23 1.39 -2.10 9.55
N MET A 24 2.48 -2.32 10.29
CA MET A 24 3.75 -1.62 10.10
C MET A 24 4.30 -1.86 8.68
N TYR A 25 4.34 -3.11 8.22
CA TYR A 25 4.72 -3.44 6.85
C TYR A 25 3.80 -2.79 5.81
N ALA A 26 2.48 -2.75 6.06
CA ALA A 26 1.55 -2.07 5.17
C ALA A 26 1.81 -0.57 5.10
N SER A 27 2.10 0.08 6.23
CA SER A 27 2.46 1.50 6.30
C SER A 27 3.73 1.80 5.51
N ASP A 28 4.76 0.95 5.64
CA ASP A 28 6.01 1.06 4.87
C ASP A 28 5.79 0.87 3.36
N LEU A 29 4.97 -0.11 2.98
CA LEU A 29 4.61 -0.33 1.57
C LEU A 29 3.88 0.87 0.97
N LEU A 30 2.95 1.47 1.71
CA LEU A 30 2.23 2.66 1.28
C LEU A 30 3.16 3.87 1.15
N ARG A 31 4.13 4.02 2.06
CA ARG A 31 5.18 5.05 1.93
C ARG A 31 6.02 4.84 0.67
N CYS A 32 6.45 3.60 0.40
CA CYS A 32 7.20 3.28 -0.81
C CYS A 32 6.37 3.60 -2.07
N ALA A 33 5.10 3.21 -2.10
CA ALA A 33 4.21 3.50 -3.22
C ALA A 33 4.04 5.02 -3.45
N ALA A 34 3.89 5.80 -2.39
CA ALA A 34 3.80 7.26 -2.48
C ALA A 34 5.07 7.87 -3.07
N THR A 35 6.25 7.49 -2.57
CA THR A 35 7.54 7.94 -3.11
C THR A 35 7.69 7.59 -4.59
N SER A 36 7.40 6.34 -4.96
CA SER A 36 7.49 5.90 -6.36
C SER A 36 6.51 6.66 -7.28
N ALA A 37 5.28 6.92 -6.81
CA ALA A 37 4.33 7.73 -7.57
C ALA A 37 4.82 9.18 -7.71
N TYR A 38 5.46 9.74 -6.68
CA TYR A 38 6.01 11.09 -6.71
C TYR A 38 7.13 11.23 -7.73
N GLU A 39 8.11 10.33 -7.68
CA GLU A 39 9.21 10.26 -8.63
C GLU A 39 8.70 10.03 -10.06
N PHE A 40 7.72 9.14 -10.24
CA PHE A 40 7.10 8.92 -11.55
C PHE A 40 6.41 10.18 -12.07
N SER A 41 5.63 10.86 -11.21
CA SER A 41 4.87 12.06 -11.58
C SER A 41 5.76 13.22 -12.06
N ASP A 42 6.99 13.31 -11.55
CA ASP A 42 7.92 14.39 -11.87
C ASP A 42 8.34 14.39 -13.34
N SER A 43 8.39 13.19 -13.94
CA SER A 43 8.66 13.01 -15.37
C SER A 43 7.43 13.12 -16.28
N MET A 44 6.22 13.20 -15.71
CA MET A 44 4.95 13.16 -16.43
C MET A 44 4.32 14.54 -16.60
N THR A 45 3.50 14.70 -17.65
CA THR A 45 2.73 15.93 -17.91
C THR A 45 1.30 15.60 -18.36
N GLY A 46 0.40 16.60 -18.29
CA GLY A 46 -1.00 16.46 -18.68
C GLY A 46 -1.73 15.34 -17.92
N ALA A 47 -2.61 14.61 -18.61
CA ALA A 47 -3.48 13.60 -18.00
C ALA A 47 -2.73 12.48 -17.26
N GLN A 48 -1.50 12.12 -17.66
CA GLN A 48 -0.71 11.10 -16.96
C GLN A 48 -0.21 11.60 -15.61
N ARG A 49 0.16 12.89 -15.52
CA ARG A 49 0.49 13.52 -14.25
C ARG A 49 -0.73 13.59 -13.34
N ASP A 50 -1.88 14.00 -13.87
CA ASP A 50 -3.13 14.09 -13.10
C ASP A 50 -3.56 12.72 -12.53
N MET A 51 -3.45 11.67 -13.33
CA MET A 51 -3.71 10.30 -12.89
C MET A 51 -2.74 9.87 -11.79
N THR A 52 -1.44 10.18 -11.93
CA THR A 52 -0.43 9.82 -10.93
C THR A 52 -0.65 10.56 -9.60
N LEU A 53 -1.00 11.85 -9.66
CA LEU A 53 -1.36 12.63 -8.48
C LEU A 53 -2.62 12.09 -7.79
N THR A 54 -3.60 11.63 -8.57
CA THR A 54 -4.80 10.97 -8.02
C THR A 54 -4.44 9.68 -7.30
N ILE A 55 -3.58 8.84 -7.88
CA ILE A 55 -3.10 7.61 -7.23
C ILE A 55 -2.37 7.94 -5.94
N MET A 56 -1.48 8.94 -5.96
CA MET A 56 -0.75 9.39 -4.77
C MET A 56 -1.69 9.81 -3.65
N HIS A 57 -2.73 10.59 -3.96
CA HIS A 57 -3.74 10.99 -2.99
C HIS A 57 -4.45 9.78 -2.35
N LEU A 58 -4.82 8.78 -3.15
CA LEU A 58 -5.44 7.55 -2.64
C LEU A 58 -4.50 6.75 -1.73
N VAL A 59 -3.22 6.68 -2.07
CA VAL A 59 -2.19 6.01 -1.26
C VAL A 59 -1.99 6.74 0.07
N GLU A 60 -1.94 8.07 0.07
CA GLU A 60 -1.83 8.88 1.29
C GLU A 60 -3.04 8.68 2.21
N MET A 61 -4.26 8.68 1.65
CA MET A 61 -5.47 8.39 2.42
C MET A 61 -5.42 7.00 3.05
N ALA A 62 -5.01 5.98 2.29
CA ALA A 62 -4.87 4.63 2.82
C ALA A 62 -3.84 4.57 3.95
N LYS A 63 -2.71 5.29 3.80
CA LYS A 63 -1.66 5.36 4.81
C LYS A 63 -2.17 5.98 6.10
N VAL A 64 -2.90 7.08 6.04
CA VAL A 64 -3.51 7.72 7.23
C VAL A 64 -4.42 6.73 7.97
N MET A 65 -5.22 5.94 7.26
CA MET A 65 -6.09 4.94 7.88
C MET A 65 -5.28 3.82 8.58
N VAL A 66 -4.19 3.36 7.96
CA VAL A 66 -3.29 2.34 8.55
C VAL A 66 -2.57 2.91 9.78
N ASP A 67 -1.97 4.10 9.66
CA ASP A 67 -1.23 4.75 10.75
C ASP A 67 -2.14 5.00 11.96
N ASN A 68 -3.36 5.52 11.75
CA ASN A 68 -4.36 5.66 12.80
C ASN A 68 -4.70 4.31 13.49
N THR A 69 -4.72 3.21 12.73
CA THR A 69 -4.99 1.88 13.31
C THR A 69 -3.84 1.40 14.19
N ILE A 70 -2.60 1.73 13.81
CA ILE A 70 -1.40 1.44 14.60
C ILE A 70 -1.39 2.26 15.89
N GLU A 71 -1.64 3.58 15.79
CA GLU A 71 -1.64 4.50 16.94
C GLU A 71 -2.72 4.13 17.97
N ASN A 72 -3.94 3.84 17.51
CA ASN A 72 -5.04 3.47 18.42
C ASN A 72 -4.78 2.16 19.17
N ARG A 73 -3.99 1.24 18.61
CA ARG A 73 -3.58 0.00 19.32
C ARG A 73 -2.56 0.24 20.43
N GLN A 74 -1.81 1.33 20.38
CA GLN A 74 -0.79 1.62 21.40
C GLN A 74 -1.39 2.27 22.66
N ILE A 75 -2.66 2.69 22.60
CA ILE A 75 -3.37 3.40 23.69
C ILE A 75 -4.20 2.42 24.55
N GLU A 76 -4.47 1.21 24.06
CA GLU A 76 -5.10 0.10 24.82
C GLU A 76 -4.08 -0.73 25.62
#